data_AF-A0A2V8YYB9-F1
#
_entry.id   AF-A0A2V8YYB9-F1
#
_cell.length_a   1.000
_cell.length_b   1.000
_cell.length_c   1.000
_cell.angle_alpha   90.00
_cell.angle_beta   90.00
_cell.angle_gamma   90.00
#
_symmetry.space_group_name_H-M   'P 1'
#
loop_
_entity.id
_entity.type
_entity.pdbx_description
1 polymer ?
#
loop_
_entity_poly.entity_id
_entity_poly.type
_entity_poly.pdbx_seq_one_letter_code
_entity_poly.pdbx_strand_id
1 'polypeptide(L)'
;QKPFVEFRFGVLEPKSFEGRSFSGRLYCTERALWKLNWFLRDFGYDAQLLKNDRVDTKALLNLRGVLRTSYTTLNGRCYQNLEAFAPEADWEALDCTSLPPVDGRGIRNDL
;
A
#
# COMPACT_ATOMS: atom_id res chain seq x y z
N GLN A 1 10.28 -10.97 -17.24
CA GLN A 1 9.92 -9.87 -16.31
C GLN A 1 8.42 -9.97 -16.07
N LYS A 2 7.93 -10.22 -14.86
CA LYS A 2 6.49 -10.31 -14.61
C LYS A 2 5.88 -8.91 -14.72
N PRO A 3 4.74 -8.72 -15.42
CA PRO A 3 4.05 -7.44 -15.45
C PRO A 3 3.65 -7.03 -14.03
N PHE A 4 3.75 -5.74 -13.73
CA PHE A 4 3.37 -5.16 -12.45
C PHE A 4 2.69 -3.81 -12.66
N VAL A 5 1.82 -3.45 -11.72
CA VAL A 5 1.24 -2.11 -11.60
C VAL A 5 1.92 -1.41 -10.43
N GLU A 6 2.24 -0.13 -10.61
CA GLU A 6 2.77 0.71 -9.55
C GLU A 6 1.64 1.57 -8.99
N PHE A 7 1.49 1.53 -7.66
CA PHE A 7 0.52 2.33 -6.93
C PHE A 7 1.26 3.37 -6.11
N ARG A 8 0.78 4.61 -6.14
CA ARG A 8 1.29 5.68 -5.25
C ARG A 8 0.24 5.96 -4.19
N PHE A 9 0.66 5.83 -2.94
CA PHE A 9 -0.17 6.09 -1.77
C PHE A 9 0.25 7.41 -1.13
N GLY A 10 -0.71 8.27 -0.85
CA GLY A 10 -0.53 9.45 -0.01
C GLY A 10 -0.81 9.09 1.44
N VAL A 11 0.07 9.49 2.35
CA VAL A 11 -0.12 9.34 3.78
C VAL A 11 -0.98 10.51 4.26
N LEU A 12 -2.18 10.19 4.75
CA LEU A 12 -3.09 11.18 5.34
C LEU A 12 -2.83 11.34 6.84
N GLU A 13 -2.56 10.24 7.52
CA GLU A 13 -2.29 10.22 8.96
C GLU A 13 -1.14 9.26 9.27
N PRO A 14 -0.39 9.50 10.35
CA PRO A 14 -0.52 10.59 11.33
C PRO A 14 0.02 11.92 10.79
N LYS A 15 -0.36 13.06 11.41
CA LYS A 15 0.11 14.42 11.02
C LYS A 15 1.62 14.54 10.81
N SER A 16 2.43 13.81 11.59
CA SER A 16 3.90 13.80 11.45
C SER A 16 4.41 13.26 10.10
N PHE A 17 3.58 12.51 9.40
CA PHE A 17 3.85 11.90 8.09
C PHE A 17 2.85 12.36 7.01
N GLU A 18 1.91 13.24 7.35
CA GLU A 18 0.94 13.80 6.42
C GLU A 18 1.64 14.45 5.22
N GLY A 19 1.12 14.21 4.02
CA GLY A 19 1.70 14.73 2.77
C GLY A 19 2.91 13.95 2.25
N ARG A 20 3.43 12.97 3.00
CA ARG A 20 4.40 12.01 2.45
C ARG A 20 3.70 11.05 1.51
N SER A 21 4.44 10.50 0.55
CA SER A 21 3.93 9.45 -0.34
C SER A 21 4.92 8.30 -0.43
N PHE A 22 4.40 7.10 -0.62
CA PHE A 22 5.22 5.93 -0.95
C PHE A 22 4.64 5.21 -2.16
N SER A 23 5.49 4.44 -2.84
CA SER A 23 5.08 3.65 -4.00
C SER A 23 5.14 2.17 -3.64
N GLY A 24 4.05 1.46 -3.92
CA GLY A 24 3.95 0.00 -3.82
C GLY A 24 3.89 -0.62 -5.21
N ARG A 25 4.38 -1.85 -5.34
CA ARG A 25 4.26 -2.61 -6.59
C ARG A 25 3.35 -3.79 -6.38
N LEU A 26 2.36 -3.93 -7.26
CA LEU A 26 1.52 -5.12 -7.32
C LEU A 26 1.88 -5.88 -8.59
N TYR A 27 2.46 -7.07 -8.43
CA TYR A 27 2.72 -7.95 -9.57
C TYR A 27 1.39 -8.48 -10.11
N CYS A 28 1.19 -8.49 -11.43
CA CYS A 28 -0.02 -9.01 -12.08
C CYS A 28 -0.04 -10.55 -12.08
N THR A 29 0.16 -11.14 -10.92
CA THR A 29 -0.07 -12.57 -10.68
C THR A 29 -1.52 -12.75 -10.27
N GLU A 30 -2.12 -13.88 -10.65
CA GLU A 30 -3.48 -14.25 -10.23
C GLU A 30 -3.67 -14.10 -8.71
N ARG A 31 -2.64 -14.47 -7.92
CA ARG A 31 -2.64 -14.32 -6.46
C ARG A 31 -2.78 -12.87 -5.98
N ALA A 32 -2.12 -11.94 -6.66
CA ALA A 32 -2.11 -10.54 -6.27
C ALA A 32 -3.32 -9.79 -6.86
N LEU A 33 -3.78 -10.18 -8.04
CA LEU A 33 -5.00 -9.68 -8.64
C LEU A 33 -6.21 -10.06 -7.80
N TRP A 34 -6.36 -11.31 -7.32
CA TRP A 34 -7.48 -11.64 -6.43
C TRP A 34 -7.43 -10.85 -5.12
N LYS A 35 -6.23 -10.60 -4.56
CA LYS A 35 -6.10 -9.77 -3.36
C LYS A 35 -6.55 -8.35 -3.60
N LEU A 36 -6.15 -7.76 -4.73
CA LEU A 36 -6.62 -6.43 -5.16
C LEU A 36 -8.13 -6.45 -5.38
N ASN A 37 -8.66 -7.51 -5.96
CA ASN A 37 -10.07 -7.68 -6.26
C ASN A 37 -10.91 -7.72 -4.96
N TRP A 38 -10.46 -8.51 -3.98
CA TRP A 38 -11.04 -8.59 -2.64
C TRP A 38 -10.94 -7.26 -1.89
N PHE A 39 -9.76 -6.64 -1.94
CA PHE A 39 -9.52 -5.29 -1.42
C PHE A 39 -10.50 -4.29 -2.00
N LEU A 40 -10.67 -4.23 -3.32
CA LEU A 40 -11.48 -3.20 -3.96
C LEU A 40 -12.97 -3.37 -3.66
N ARG A 41 -13.43 -4.62 -3.53
CA ARG A 41 -14.81 -4.93 -3.15
C ARG A 41 -15.18 -4.33 -1.79
N ASP A 42 -14.28 -4.37 -0.81
CA ASP A 42 -14.56 -3.85 0.54
C ASP A 42 -14.67 -2.31 0.58
N PHE A 43 -14.30 -1.63 -0.51
CA PHE A 43 -14.37 -0.16 -0.67
C PHE A 43 -15.53 0.27 -1.57
N GLY A 44 -16.43 -0.66 -1.90
CA GLY A 44 -17.56 -0.39 -2.80
C GLY A 44 -17.14 -0.18 -4.25
N TYR A 45 -15.94 -0.64 -4.64
CA TYR A 45 -15.48 -0.58 -6.02
C TYR A 45 -16.34 -1.49 -6.91
N ASP A 46 -16.53 -1.08 -8.17
CA ASP A 46 -17.44 -1.77 -9.09
C ASP A 46 -17.01 -3.23 -9.35
N ALA A 47 -17.85 -4.17 -8.91
CA ALA A 47 -17.67 -5.60 -9.09
C ALA A 47 -17.65 -6.03 -10.57
N GLN A 48 -18.23 -5.26 -11.50
CA GLN A 48 -18.20 -5.55 -12.94
C GLN A 48 -16.84 -5.27 -13.57
N LEU A 49 -16.12 -4.23 -13.11
CA LEU A 49 -14.74 -3.98 -13.54
C LEU A 49 -13.83 -5.12 -13.07
N LEU A 50 -13.98 -5.46 -11.80
CA LEU A 50 -13.32 -6.56 -11.12
C LEU A 50 -13.53 -7.93 -11.78
N LYS A 51 -14.74 -8.22 -12.26
CA LYS A 51 -15.09 -9.49 -12.92
C LYS A 51 -14.41 -9.67 -14.28
N ASN A 52 -14.02 -8.59 -14.93
CA ASN A 52 -13.41 -8.61 -16.26
C ASN A 52 -11.87 -8.45 -16.22
N ASP A 53 -11.25 -8.61 -15.04
CA ASP A 53 -9.83 -8.29 -14.80
C ASP A 53 -9.45 -6.87 -15.26
N ARG A 54 -10.42 -5.95 -15.23
CA ARG A 54 -10.23 -4.54 -15.58
C ARG A 54 -10.17 -3.72 -14.31
N VAL A 55 -9.23 -2.78 -14.31
CA VAL A 55 -9.08 -1.81 -13.23
C VAL A 55 -9.25 -0.44 -13.84
N ASP A 56 -10.27 0.29 -13.40
CA ASP A 56 -10.40 1.71 -13.73
C ASP A 56 -9.46 2.51 -12.84
N THR A 57 -8.37 3.00 -13.44
CA THR A 57 -7.36 3.81 -12.76
C THR A 57 -7.95 5.09 -12.18
N LYS A 58 -9.04 5.64 -12.73
CA LYS A 58 -9.69 6.83 -12.19
C LYS A 58 -10.46 6.54 -10.90
N ALA A 59 -11.17 5.42 -10.85
CA ALA A 59 -11.89 4.99 -9.66
C ALA A 59 -10.93 4.65 -8.49
N LEU A 60 -9.67 4.32 -8.78
CA LEU A 60 -8.65 4.06 -7.77
C LEU A 60 -8.06 5.31 -7.11
N LEU A 61 -8.17 6.49 -7.73
CA LEU A 61 -7.40 7.68 -7.33
C LEU A 61 -7.81 8.26 -5.95
N ASN A 62 -8.93 7.84 -5.37
CA ASN A 62 -9.45 8.43 -4.13
C ASN A 62 -9.86 7.38 -3.08
N LEU A 63 -9.34 6.15 -3.19
CA LEU A 63 -9.57 5.14 -2.16
C LEU A 63 -8.79 5.52 -0.90
N ARG A 64 -9.50 5.67 0.22
CA ARG A 64 -8.95 6.01 1.53
C ARG A 64 -9.19 4.87 2.51
N GLY A 65 -8.13 4.43 3.17
CA GLY A 65 -8.17 3.37 4.17
C GLY A 65 -6.80 3.17 4.80
N VAL A 66 -6.69 2.19 5.68
CA VAL A 66 -5.46 1.86 6.39
C VAL A 66 -4.76 0.71 5.71
N LEU A 67 -3.51 0.92 5.30
CA LEU A 67 -2.69 -0.06 4.59
C LEU A 67 -1.58 -0.58 5.49
N ARG A 68 -1.54 -1.90 5.67
CA ARG A 68 -0.40 -2.57 6.28
C ARG A 68 0.66 -2.83 5.22
N THR A 69 1.83 -2.25 5.42
CA THR A 69 2.98 -2.42 4.53
C THR A 69 4.11 -3.18 5.23
N SER A 70 4.87 -3.95 4.47
CA SER A 70 6.14 -4.52 4.89
C SER A 70 7.22 -4.27 3.85
N TYR A 71 8.47 -4.50 4.21
CA TYR A 71 9.56 -4.48 3.24
C TYR A 71 9.88 -5.89 2.77
N THR A 72 10.02 -6.07 1.46
CA THR A 72 10.53 -7.30 0.87
C THR A 72 11.78 -7.02 0.05
N THR A 73 12.81 -7.85 0.20
CA THR A 73 14.02 -7.75 -0.61
C THR A 73 13.92 -8.74 -1.77
N LEU A 74 14.00 -8.23 -2.99
CA LEU A 74 14.02 -9.05 -4.21
C LEU A 74 15.22 -8.62 -5.06
N ASN A 75 16.10 -9.58 -5.38
CA ASN A 75 17.32 -9.33 -6.17
C ASN A 75 18.17 -8.17 -5.62
N GLY A 76 18.37 -8.13 -4.30
CA GLY A 76 19.15 -7.09 -3.63
C GLY A 76 18.50 -5.71 -3.55
N ARG A 77 17.24 -5.56 -3.99
CA ARG A 77 16.49 -4.31 -3.89
C ARG A 77 15.34 -4.47 -2.90
N CYS A 78 15.20 -3.52 -1.98
CA CYS A 78 14.08 -3.47 -1.05
C CYS A 78 12.88 -2.80 -1.71
N TYR A 79 11.70 -3.40 -1.55
CA TYR A 79 10.44 -2.91 -2.08
C TYR A 79 9.39 -2.85 -0.97
N GLN A 80 8.51 -1.87 -1.05
CA GLN A 80 7.30 -1.83 -0.25
C GLN A 80 6.33 -2.89 -0.76
N ASN A 81 5.95 -3.79 0.14
CA ASN A 81 4.98 -4.84 -0.07
C ASN A 81 3.68 -4.48 0.64
N LEU A 82 2.56 -4.69 -0.04
CA LEU A 82 1.23 -4.41 0.49
C LEU A 82 0.66 -5.72 1.06
N GLU A 83 0.41 -5.75 2.37
CA GLU A 83 0.00 -6.98 3.04
C GLU A 83 -1.50 -7.07 3.30
N ALA A 84 -2.07 -6.00 3.83
CA ALA A 84 -3.46 -5.95 4.25
C ALA A 84 -4.00 -4.52 4.15
N PHE A 85 -5.32 -4.39 4.06
CA PHE A 85 -6.00 -3.09 3.98
C PHE A 85 -7.34 -3.15 4.71
N ALA A 86 -7.76 -2.01 5.26
CA ALA A 86 -9.04 -1.85 5.94
C ALA A 86 -9.66 -0.49 5.59
N PRO A 87 -10.99 -0.40 5.44
CA PRO A 87 -11.68 0.88 5.24
C PRO A 87 -11.36 1.86 6.35
N GLU A 88 -11.27 3.15 6.01
CA GLU A 88 -11.05 4.21 7.01
C GLU A 88 -12.13 4.19 8.10
N ALA A 89 -13.38 3.86 7.74
CA ALA A 89 -14.50 3.75 8.68
C ALA A 89 -14.33 2.63 9.72
N ASP A 90 -13.55 1.59 9.41
CA ASP A 90 -13.34 0.43 10.29
C ASP A 90 -12.07 0.55 11.13
N TRP A 91 -11.36 1.68 11.05
CA TRP A 91 -10.10 1.87 11.75
C TRP A 91 -10.11 3.10 12.66
N GLU A 92 -9.93 2.90 13.96
CA GLU A 92 -9.71 3.98 14.90
C GLU A 92 -8.26 4.50 14.77
N ALA A 93 -8.11 5.81 14.56
CA ALA A 93 -6.81 6.45 14.35
C ALA A 93 -5.86 6.15 15.52
N LEU A 94 -4.66 5.63 15.19
CA LEU A 94 -3.63 5.38 16.19
C LEU A 94 -2.89 6.69 16.50
N ASP A 95 -2.89 7.10 17.76
CA ASP A 95 -2.03 8.18 18.23
C ASP A 95 -0.56 7.76 18.15
N CYS A 96 0.12 8.16 17.07
CA CYS A 96 1.55 7.86 16.87
C CYS A 96 2.50 8.66 17.77
N THR A 97 1.98 9.35 18.79
CA THR A 97 2.76 10.09 19.80
C THR A 97 3.65 9.17 20.63
N SER A 98 3.38 7.86 20.65
CA SER A 98 4.13 6.86 21.42
C SER A 98 5.18 6.08 20.60
N LEU A 99 5.27 6.28 19.28
CA LEU A 99 6.24 5.54 18.47
C LEU A 99 7.65 6.11 18.70
N PRO A 100 8.64 5.26 19.05
CA PRO A 100 10.01 5.71 19.16
C PRO A 100 10.47 6.26 17.80
N PRO A 101 11.33 7.30 17.77
CA PRO A 101 11.90 7.79 16.52
C PRO A 101 12.52 6.62 15.77
N VAL A 102 12.15 6.45 14.50
CA VAL A 102 12.85 5.47 13.65
C VAL A 102 14.26 6.02 13.46
N ASP A 103 15.22 5.46 14.20
CA ASP A 103 16.61 5.85 14.10
C ASP A 103 17.09 5.54 12.68
N GLY A 104 17.27 6.60 11.88
CA GLY A 104 17.85 6.55 10.55
C GLY A 104 19.36 6.27 10.56
N ARG A 105 19.83 5.36 11.42
CA ARG A 105 21.25 4.98 11.51
C ARG A 105 21.41 3.49 11.28
N GLY A 106 21.49 3.15 10.01
CA GLY A 106 21.86 1.81 9.60
C GLY A 106 22.30 1.78 8.15
N ILE A 107 23.25 2.63 7.74
CA ILE A 107 24.38 2.31 6.84
C ILE A 107 25.35 3.49 6.94
N ARG A 108 26.41 3.34 7.76
CA ARG A 108 27.75 3.92 7.56
C ARG A 108 28.60 3.58 8.77
N ASN A 109 29.33 2.49 8.63
CA ASN A 109 30.77 2.32 8.85
C ASN A 109 31.01 0.85 8.38
N ASP A 110 32.07 0.53 7.66
CA ASP A 110 33.44 0.63 8.16
C ASP A 110 34.46 1.01 7.07
N LEU A 111 35.57 1.53 7.57
CA LEU A 111 36.82 1.93 6.91
C LEU A 111 37.44 0.84 6.03
#